data_AF-A0A1J0VNY0-F1
#
_entry.id   AF-A0A1J0VNY0-F1
#
_cell.length_a   1.000
_cell.length_b   1.000
_cell.length_c   1.000
_cell.angle_alpha   90.00
_cell.angle_beta   90.00
_cell.angle_gamma   90.00
#
_symmetry.space_group_name_H-M   'P 1'
#
loop_
_entity.id
_entity.type
_entity.pdbx_description
1 polymer ?
#
loop_
_entity_poly.entity_id
_entity_poly.type
_entity_poly.pdbx_seq_one_letter_code
_entity_poly.pdbx_strand_id
1 'polypeptide(L)'
;MERIAGWWDGFELWVAGLPFIPQFLVVLVGMVPISFAIAFLLDRALRAIFRALGRDDHAEVPAVAPIAVSAPVAAPVRPTVGSGVR
;
A
#
# COMPACT_ATOMS: atom_id res chain seq x y z
N MET A 1 -31.74 12.87 18.86
CA MET A 1 -30.38 12.30 19.02
C MET A 1 -30.39 11.15 20.04
N GLU A 2 -31.35 11.12 20.98
CA GLU A 2 -31.43 10.10 22.04
C GLU A 2 -31.60 8.66 21.54
N ARG A 3 -32.25 8.45 20.38
CA ARG A 3 -32.49 7.08 19.89
C ARG A 3 -31.21 6.33 19.53
N ILE A 4 -30.21 7.03 18.99
CA ILE A 4 -28.90 6.44 18.69
C ILE A 4 -28.10 6.28 19.99
N ALA A 5 -28.13 7.28 20.88
CA ALA A 5 -27.45 7.22 22.16
C ALA A 5 -27.96 6.07 23.05
N GLY A 6 -29.28 5.86 23.11
CA GLY A 6 -29.87 4.78 23.91
C GLY A 6 -29.60 3.38 23.36
N TRP A 7 -29.51 3.22 22.03
CA TRP A 7 -29.08 1.95 21.44
C TRP A 7 -27.60 1.66 21.72
N TRP A 8 -26.76 2.69 21.64
CA TRP A 8 -25.34 2.59 21.96
C TRP A 8 -25.09 2.27 23.44
N ASP A 9 -25.82 2.91 24.36
CA ASP A 9 -25.77 2.63 25.80
C ASP A 9 -26.14 1.17 26.12
N GLY A 10 -27.19 0.64 25.47
CA GLY A 10 -27.54 -0.78 25.58
C GLY A 10 -26.46 -1.72 25.03
N PHE A 11 -25.76 -1.32 23.98
CA PHE A 11 -24.62 -2.07 23.45
C PHE A 11 -23.42 -2.04 24.40
N GLU A 12 -23.09 -0.89 24.99
CA GLU A 12 -22.03 -0.76 26.00
C GLU A 12 -22.32 -1.64 27.22
N LEU A 13 -23.55 -1.63 27.73
CA LEU A 13 -23.97 -2.49 28.84
C LEU A 13 -23.91 -3.98 28.49
N TRP A 14 -24.31 -4.36 27.28
CA TRP A 14 -24.18 -5.73 26.82
C TRP A 14 -22.70 -6.16 26.79
N VAL A 15 -21.84 -5.42 26.09
CA VAL A 15 -20.41 -5.71 25.96
C VAL A 15 -19.70 -5.74 27.32
N ALA A 16 -20.00 -4.79 28.19
CA ALA A 16 -19.43 -4.72 29.54
C ALA A 16 -19.92 -5.85 30.46
N GLY A 17 -21.09 -6.44 30.16
CA GLY A 17 -21.64 -7.60 30.86
C GLY A 17 -21.00 -8.93 30.47
N LEU A 18 -20.19 -8.99 29.41
CA LEU A 18 -19.50 -10.21 29.01
C LEU A 18 -18.22 -10.44 29.85
N PRO A 19 -17.83 -11.72 30.09
CA PRO A 19 -16.52 -12.02 30.64
C PRO A 19 -15.39 -11.68 29.65
N PHE A 20 -14.16 -11.58 30.14
CA PHE A 20 -13.01 -11.02 29.40
C PHE A 20 -12.79 -11.63 27.99
N ILE A 21 -12.83 -12.96 27.86
CA ILE A 21 -12.53 -13.64 26.58
C ILE A 21 -13.51 -13.22 25.47
N PRO A 22 -14.84 -13.42 25.62
CA PRO A 22 -15.77 -13.01 24.58
C PRO A 22 -15.86 -11.49 24.41
N GLN A 23 -15.68 -10.69 25.47
CA GLN A 23 -15.60 -9.22 25.35
C GLN A 23 -14.44 -8.79 24.43
N PHE A 24 -13.25 -9.36 24.64
CA PHE A 24 -12.08 -9.10 23.81
C PHE A 24 -12.30 -9.54 22.36
N LEU A 25 -12.93 -10.70 22.14
CA LEU A 25 -13.25 -11.17 20.79
C LEU A 25 -14.21 -10.22 20.06
N VAL A 26 -15.27 -9.74 20.71
CA VAL A 26 -16.21 -8.78 20.11
C VAL A 26 -15.48 -7.50 19.72
N VAL A 27 -14.63 -6.96 20.60
CA VAL A 27 -13.82 -5.77 20.31
C VAL A 27 -12.85 -6.03 19.16
N LEU A 28 -12.14 -7.15 19.16
CA LEU A 28 -11.19 -7.49 18.11
C LEU A 28 -11.89 -7.61 16.75
N VAL A 29 -13.00 -8.34 16.70
CA VAL A 29 -13.80 -8.54 15.48
C VAL A 29 -14.45 -7.25 15.01
N GLY A 30 -14.78 -6.30 15.89
CA GLY A 30 -15.25 -4.97 15.49
C GLY A 30 -14.12 -4.06 15.03
N MET A 31 -13.06 -3.94 15.83
CA MET A 31 -12.02 -2.92 15.66
C MET A 31 -11.11 -3.21 14.47
N VAL A 32 -10.77 -4.48 14.22
CA VAL A 32 -9.90 -4.87 13.10
C VAL A 32 -10.50 -4.48 11.74
N PRO A 33 -11.74 -4.88 11.38
CA PRO A 33 -12.32 -4.48 10.11
C PRO A 33 -12.62 -2.98 10.04
N ILE A 34 -12.99 -2.33 11.15
CA ILE A 34 -13.17 -0.86 11.18
C ILE A 34 -11.84 -0.17 10.85
N SER A 35 -10.75 -0.59 11.47
CA SER A 35 -9.41 -0.05 11.21
C SER A 35 -9.00 -0.28 9.75
N PHE A 36 -9.24 -1.48 9.22
CA PHE A 36 -8.97 -1.79 7.82
C PHE A 36 -9.79 -0.92 6.86
N ALA A 37 -11.07 -0.72 7.15
CA ALA A 37 -11.95 0.13 6.35
C ALA A 37 -11.47 1.60 6.36
N ILE A 38 -11.06 2.12 7.52
CA ILE A 38 -10.51 3.48 7.65
C ILE A 38 -9.20 3.59 6.87
N ALA A 39 -8.28 2.64 7.02
CA ALA A 39 -7.02 2.64 6.28
C ALA A 39 -7.26 2.62 4.77
N PHE A 40 -8.14 1.74 4.30
CA PHE A 40 -8.53 1.68 2.89
C PHE A 40 -9.15 2.98 2.39
N LEU A 41 -9.99 3.62 3.20
CA LEU A 41 -10.62 4.89 2.86
C LEU A 41 -9.59 6.02 2.77
N LEU A 42 -8.64 6.08 3.70
CA LEU A 42 -7.54 7.03 3.69
C LEU A 42 -6.66 6.85 2.45
N ASP A 43 -6.27 5.61 2.14
CA ASP A 43 -5.50 5.31 0.93
C ASP A 43 -6.22 5.76 -0.34
N ARG A 44 -7.53 5.55 -0.41
CA ARG A 44 -8.34 5.98 -1.55
C ARG A 44 -8.46 7.50 -1.61
N ALA A 45 -8.68 8.15 -0.48
CA ALA A 45 -8.81 9.59 -0.38
C ALA A 45 -7.51 10.29 -0.80
N LEU A 46 -6.36 9.82 -0.30
CA LEU A 46 -5.04 10.33 -0.67
C LEU A 46 -4.78 10.20 -2.18
N ARG A 47 -5.10 9.04 -2.77
CA ARG A 47 -4.98 8.85 -4.24
C ARG A 47 -5.91 9.78 -5.03
N ALA A 48 -7.12 10.03 -4.53
CA ALA A 48 -8.05 10.96 -5.17
C ALA A 48 -7.54 12.39 -5.11
N ILE A 49 -7.02 12.82 -3.95
CA ILE A 49 -6.43 14.15 -3.76
C ILE A 49 -5.20 14.33 -4.65
N PHE A 50 -4.27 13.38 -4.69
CA PHE A 50 -3.09 13.49 -5.55
C PHE A 50 -3.44 13.50 -7.04
N ARG A 51 -4.47 12.76 -7.47
CA ARG A 51 -4.96 12.83 -8.86
C ARG A 51 -5.63 14.18 -9.18
N ALA A 52 -6.28 14.79 -8.20
CA ALA A 52 -6.87 16.11 -8.36
C ALA A 52 -5.77 17.19 -8.40
N LEU A 53 -4.74 17.10 -7.55
CA LEU A 53 -3.60 18.01 -7.55
C LEU A 53 -2.73 17.86 -8.80
N GLY A 54 -2.45 16.63 -9.24
CA GLY A 54 -1.67 16.36 -10.46
C GLY A 54 -2.46 16.47 -11.77
N ARG A 55 -3.70 17.00 -11.72
CA ARG A 55 -4.52 17.23 -12.91
C ARG A 55 -4.00 18.41 -13.74
N ASP A 56 -3.11 19.24 -13.20
CA ASP A 56 -2.53 20.39 -13.88
C ASP A 56 -1.11 20.14 -14.43
N ASP A 57 -0.43 19.05 -14.05
CA ASP A 57 0.97 18.76 -14.43
C ASP A 57 1.13 17.83 -15.64
N HIS A 58 0.03 17.34 -16.23
CA HIS A 58 0.04 16.40 -17.36
C HIS A 58 -0.58 16.98 -18.65
N ALA A 59 -0.38 18.26 -18.89
CA ALA A 59 -0.18 18.71 -20.27
C ALA A 59 1.30 18.49 -20.59
N GLU A 60 1.59 17.48 -21.42
CA GLU A 60 2.88 17.24 -22.08
C GLU A 60 3.95 16.46 -21.28
N VAL A 61 3.78 15.14 -21.20
CA VAL A 61 4.95 14.24 -21.17
C VAL A 61 5.33 13.97 -22.63
N PRO A 62 6.36 14.62 -23.21
CA PRO A 62 6.81 14.29 -24.54
C PRO A 62 7.27 12.83 -24.56
N ALA A 63 6.74 12.06 -25.50
CA ALA A 63 7.07 10.66 -25.70
C ALA A 63 8.61 10.49 -25.73
N VAL A 64 9.17 9.83 -24.72
CA VAL A 64 10.59 9.51 -24.67
C VAL A 64 10.88 8.55 -25.82
N ALA A 65 11.51 9.08 -26.87
CA ALA A 65 11.95 8.30 -28.02
C ALA A 65 12.90 7.19 -27.54
N PRO A 66 12.77 5.95 -28.06
CA PRO A 66 13.62 4.84 -27.62
C PRO A 66 15.09 5.15 -27.90
N ILE A 67 15.89 5.10 -26.84
CA ILE A 67 17.34 5.33 -26.87
C ILE A 67 17.95 4.16 -27.66
N ALA A 68 18.47 4.43 -28.85
CA ALA A 68 19.17 3.42 -29.63
C ALA A 68 20.44 2.99 -28.89
N VAL A 69 20.47 1.73 -28.46
CA VAL A 69 21.64 1.13 -27.80
C VAL A 69 22.75 0.98 -28.86
N SER A 70 23.79 1.81 -28.77
CA SER A 70 25.01 1.65 -29.56
C SER A 70 25.71 0.34 -29.16
N ALA A 71 26.04 -0.48 -30.16
CA ALA A 71 26.65 -1.79 -30.00
C ALA A 71 27.98 -1.74 -29.20
N PRO A 72 28.31 -2.79 -28.41
CA PRO A 72 29.51 -2.80 -27.59
C PRO A 72 30.78 -2.79 -28.46
N VAL A 73 31.67 -1.84 -28.18
CA VAL A 73 33.04 -1.81 -28.70
C VAL A 73 33.74 -3.13 -28.35
N ALA A 74 34.19 -3.85 -29.38
CA ALA A 74 34.89 -5.12 -29.23
C ALA A 74 36.16 -4.93 -28.40
N ALA A 75 36.23 -5.58 -27.24
CA ALA A 75 37.41 -5.57 -26.38
C ALA A 75 38.55 -6.38 -27.04
N PRO A 76 39.81 -5.91 -26.98
CA PRO A 76 40.94 -6.61 -27.59
C PRO A 76 41.21 -7.95 -26.87
N VAL A 77 41.32 -9.01 -27.66
CA VAL A 77 41.57 -10.39 -27.20
C VAL A 77 42.92 -10.44 -26.48
N ARG A 78 42.93 -10.81 -25.20
CA ARG A 78 44.19 -11.08 -24.47
C ARG A 78 44.68 -12.48 -24.81
N PRO A 79 45.92 -12.67 -25.26
CA PRO A 79 46.45 -14.00 -25.54
C PRO A 79 46.61 -14.81 -24.25
N THR A 80 46.01 -16.00 -24.21
CA THR A 80 46.17 -16.96 -23.12
C THR A 80 47.50 -17.70 -23.26
N VAL A 81 48.41 -17.51 -22.31
CA VAL A 81 49.64 -18.29 -22.20
C VAL A 81 49.29 -19.67 -21.67
N GLY A 82 49.50 -20.71 -22.49
CA GLY A 82 49.26 -22.10 -22.10
C GLY A 82 50.26 -22.58 -21.05
N SER A 83 49.78 -22.91 -19.86
CA SER A 83 50.57 -23.62 -18.85
C SER A 83 50.62 -25.10 -19.20
N GLY A 84 51.73 -25.52 -19.81
CA GLY A 84 52.04 -26.92 -20.03
C GLY A 84 52.54 -27.56 -18.73
N VAL A 85 51.68 -28.35 -18.09
CA VAL A 85 52.10 -29.34 -17.09
C VAL A 85 51.89 -30.71 -17.71
N ARG A 86 52.99 -31.40 -17.97
CA ARG A 86 53.08 -32.84 -18.21
C ARG A 86 53.93 -33.43 -17.10
#